data_AF-A0A7Y0PU27-F1
#
_entry.id   AF-A0A7Y0PU27-F1
#
_cell.length_a   1.000
_cell.length_b   1.000
_cell.length_c   1.000
_cell.angle_alpha   90.00
_cell.angle_beta   90.00
_cell.angle_gamma   90.00
#
_symmetry.space_group_name_H-M   'P 1'
#
loop_
_entity.id
_entity.type
_entity.pdbx_description
1 polymer ?
#
loop_
_entity_poly.entity_id
_entity_poly.type
_entity_poly.pdbx_seq_one_letter_code
_entity_poly.pdbx_strand_id
1 'polypeptide(L)'
;MPSGDRDLLPLGTGFDVVRRGYDRGQVEEHLDRVEADLRILTADRDAAVAQASELARALDRTRAHVEELRAQIDRLAAPPDSMEGLSERLQRMLRLAQDEAREMRSSAEQAARRTREESDERARTTVADAEDQAHRTITEADEHARRTVAEADEQARTTIDEARRHARELLEAAEAEAAEVRTRYDAGLADNERRRGDMEDEHRTTMEGAHAEAARIRAEAEAERRRLDEESRARRVQIEEDFEIAMASRRTESMRVLARNEADARTRAETQLRDAAQESSRRLREADAEVAEVRRLRTRVTNQLAALRESLAELPGLDAFPEESPDATHPMRTAGPAATAAPEHREAHDDDRDAGRAYGARSAAATSSS
;
A
#
# COMPACT_ATOMS: atom_id res chain seq x y z
N MET A 1 94.09 108.15 -96.70
CA MET A 1 94.35 109.42 -97.40
C MET A 1 95.02 109.11 -98.74
N PRO A 2 94.77 109.83 -99.86
CA PRO A 2 93.86 110.95 -100.06
C PRO A 2 92.95 110.79 -101.32
N SER A 3 92.15 111.83 -101.56
CA SER A 3 91.63 112.25 -102.88
C SER A 3 90.36 111.55 -103.39
N GLY A 4 89.31 112.25 -103.80
CA GLY A 4 89.27 113.65 -104.22
C GLY A 4 87.90 114.26 -104.00
N ASP A 5 87.96 115.55 -103.67
CA ASP A 5 87.08 116.56 -104.23
C ASP A 5 86.60 116.15 -105.63
N ARG A 6 85.33 115.79 -105.72
CA ARG A 6 84.56 116.02 -106.94
C ARG A 6 83.53 117.07 -106.59
N ASP A 7 84.01 118.30 -106.60
CA ASP A 7 83.41 119.45 -107.28
C ASP A 7 81.99 119.15 -107.78
N LEU A 8 81.01 119.14 -106.86
CA LEU A 8 79.60 119.18 -107.22
C LEU A 8 79.30 120.64 -107.58
N LEU A 9 79.69 121.00 -108.80
CA LEU A 9 79.29 122.23 -109.46
C LEU A 9 77.76 122.37 -109.32
N PRO A 10 77.24 123.48 -108.78
CA PRO A 10 75.82 123.74 -108.77
C PRO A 10 75.39 123.93 -110.23
N LEU A 11 74.84 122.89 -110.84
CA LEU A 11 74.16 123.00 -112.12
C LEU A 11 72.96 123.93 -111.89
N GLY A 12 73.07 125.17 -112.38
CA GLY A 12 72.04 126.19 -112.25
C GLY A 12 70.68 125.62 -112.66
N THR A 13 69.76 125.57 -111.70
CA THR A 13 68.41 125.02 -111.90
C THR A 13 67.51 126.07 -112.54
N GLY A 14 67.85 126.45 -113.76
CA GLY A 14 67.03 127.35 -114.57
C GLY A 14 67.34 127.15 -116.04
N PHE A 15 66.32 126.79 -116.82
CA PHE A 15 66.41 126.83 -118.27
C PHE A 15 66.13 128.27 -118.75
N ASP A 16 66.90 128.75 -119.73
CA ASP A 16 66.65 130.06 -120.36
C ASP A 16 65.33 130.07 -121.13
N VAL A 17 64.51 131.13 -120.98
CA VAL A 17 63.19 131.24 -121.62
C VAL A 17 63.31 131.91 -122.99
N VAL A 18 62.97 131.17 -124.06
CA VAL A 18 63.00 131.65 -125.45
C VAL A 18 61.61 131.67 -126.10
N ARG A 19 61.38 132.56 -127.08
CA ARG A 19 60.06 132.89 -127.68
C ARG A 19 59.30 131.71 -128.31
N ARG A 20 59.94 130.56 -128.51
CA ARG A 20 59.32 129.25 -128.86
C ARG A 20 60.04 128.13 -128.09
N GLY A 21 59.91 128.12 -126.77
CA GLY A 21 60.47 127.08 -125.89
C GLY A 21 59.46 125.98 -125.55
N TYR A 22 59.95 124.92 -124.90
CA TYR A 22 59.09 123.91 -124.28
C TYR A 22 58.25 124.52 -123.16
N ASP A 23 57.06 123.96 -122.94
CA ASP A 23 56.22 124.36 -121.83
C ASP A 23 56.94 124.09 -120.51
N ARG A 24 57.10 125.14 -119.70
CA ARG A 24 57.86 125.08 -118.46
C ARG A 24 57.27 124.08 -117.47
N GLY A 25 55.94 124.01 -117.37
CA GLY A 25 55.27 123.08 -116.46
C GLY A 25 55.47 121.63 -116.88
N GLN A 26 55.43 121.35 -118.19
CA GLN A 26 55.72 120.00 -118.71
C GLN A 26 57.18 119.58 -118.51
N VAL A 27 58.14 120.52 -118.62
CA VAL A 27 59.56 120.24 -118.38
C VAL A 27 59.83 120.01 -116.89
N GLU A 28 59.26 120.83 -116.00
CA GLU A 28 59.36 120.64 -114.55
C GLU A 28 58.74 119.29 -114.15
N GLU A 29 57.56 118.93 -114.65
CA GLU A 29 56.94 117.63 -114.39
C GLU A 29 57.79 116.44 -114.89
N HIS A 30 58.42 116.58 -116.07
CA HIS A 30 59.30 115.54 -116.59
C HIS A 30 60.59 115.40 -115.77
N LEU A 31 61.18 116.51 -115.31
CA LEU A 31 62.34 116.48 -114.44
C LEU A 31 62.03 115.92 -113.07
N ASP A 32 60.87 116.27 -112.49
CA ASP A 32 60.40 115.69 -111.23
C ASP A 32 60.24 114.16 -111.38
N ARG A 33 59.73 113.70 -112.53
CA ARG A 33 59.63 112.27 -112.86
C ARG A 33 61.00 111.61 -112.98
N VAL A 34 61.94 112.21 -113.72
CA VAL A 34 63.31 111.69 -113.87
C VAL A 34 64.06 111.68 -112.54
N GLU A 35 63.86 112.71 -111.71
CA GLU A 35 64.45 112.78 -110.38
C GLU A 35 63.83 111.74 -109.45
N ALA A 36 62.52 111.50 -109.53
CA ALA A 36 61.86 110.39 -108.84
C ALA A 36 62.40 109.02 -109.30
N ASP A 37 62.55 108.80 -110.61
CA ASP A 37 63.11 107.57 -111.17
C ASP A 37 64.58 107.37 -110.74
N LEU A 38 65.39 108.43 -110.72
CA LEU A 38 66.77 108.39 -110.22
C LEU A 38 66.82 108.08 -108.72
N ARG A 39 65.89 108.61 -107.92
CA ARG A 39 65.78 108.26 -106.49
C ARG A 39 65.43 106.79 -106.31
N ILE A 40 64.49 106.26 -107.09
CA ILE A 40 64.11 104.84 -107.06
C ILE A 40 65.30 103.96 -107.48
N LEU A 41 65.95 104.26 -108.60
CA LEU A 41 67.11 103.50 -109.07
C LEU A 41 68.28 103.54 -108.08
N THR A 42 68.48 104.67 -107.41
CA THR A 42 69.51 104.81 -106.37
C THR A 42 69.17 103.94 -105.16
N ALA A 43 67.90 103.95 -104.72
CA ALA A 43 67.43 103.08 -103.64
C ALA A 43 67.56 101.60 -104.01
N ASP A 44 67.21 101.21 -105.23
CA ASP A 44 67.32 99.83 -105.73
C ASP A 44 68.78 99.39 -105.81
N ARG A 45 69.68 100.25 -106.29
CA ARG A 45 71.13 100.00 -106.29
C ARG A 45 71.64 99.80 -104.87
N ASP A 46 71.26 100.68 -103.95
CA ASP A 46 71.73 100.62 -102.57
C ASP A 46 71.20 99.36 -101.86
N ALA A 47 69.96 98.96 -102.13
CA ALA A 47 69.39 97.69 -101.68
C ALA A 47 70.14 96.48 -102.27
N ALA A 48 70.47 96.49 -103.56
CA ALA A 48 71.24 95.43 -104.21
C ALA A 48 72.67 95.33 -103.64
N VAL A 49 73.32 96.46 -103.37
CA VAL A 49 74.66 96.50 -102.74
C VAL A 49 74.59 95.95 -101.31
N ALA A 50 73.55 96.30 -100.54
CA ALA A 50 73.34 95.74 -99.21
C ALA A 50 73.16 94.21 -99.26
N GLN A 51 72.29 93.71 -100.16
CA GLN A 51 72.07 92.26 -100.35
C GLN A 51 73.35 91.53 -100.79
N ALA A 52 74.12 92.10 -101.72
CA ALA A 52 75.40 91.53 -102.13
C ALA A 52 76.38 91.43 -100.95
N SER A 53 76.42 92.46 -100.09
CA SER A 53 77.27 92.46 -98.90
C SER A 53 76.84 91.42 -97.86
N GLU A 54 75.54 91.19 -97.68
CA GLU A 54 75.00 90.16 -96.78
C GLU A 54 75.29 88.76 -97.29
N LEU A 55 75.10 88.52 -98.59
CA LEU A 55 75.43 87.24 -99.22
C LEU A 55 76.92 86.94 -99.12
N ALA A 56 77.79 87.94 -99.32
CA ALA A 56 79.23 87.78 -99.14
C ALA A 56 79.56 87.34 -97.70
N ARG A 57 78.97 87.99 -96.68
CA ARG A 57 79.15 87.61 -95.27
C ARG A 57 78.60 86.22 -94.95
N ALA A 58 77.47 85.82 -95.54
CA ALA A 58 76.93 84.48 -95.37
C ALA A 58 77.87 83.42 -95.98
N LEU A 59 78.43 83.72 -97.14
CA LEU A 59 79.35 82.86 -97.86
C LEU A 59 80.70 82.72 -97.14
N ASP A 60 81.20 83.79 -96.51
CA ASP A 60 82.40 83.72 -95.67
C ASP A 60 82.15 82.90 -94.39
N ARG A 61 80.97 83.02 -93.76
CA ARG A 61 80.58 82.18 -92.61
C ARG A 61 80.51 80.70 -92.97
N THR A 62 79.89 80.35 -94.10
CA THR A 62 79.79 78.95 -94.52
C THR A 62 81.16 78.41 -94.95
N ARG A 63 82.00 79.20 -95.61
CA ARG A 63 83.40 78.84 -95.88
C ARG A 63 84.17 78.58 -94.59
N ALA A 64 84.06 79.45 -93.59
CA ALA A 64 84.72 79.25 -92.29
C ALA A 64 84.26 77.95 -91.61
N HIS A 65 82.95 77.64 -91.64
CA HIS A 65 82.43 76.39 -91.06
C HIS A 65 82.88 75.14 -91.84
N VAL A 66 82.98 75.24 -93.18
CA VAL A 66 83.52 74.16 -94.01
C VAL A 66 85.00 73.94 -93.72
N GLU A 67 85.80 75.00 -93.59
CA GLU A 67 87.21 74.89 -93.21
C GLU A 67 87.37 74.33 -91.77
N GLU A 68 86.47 74.69 -90.85
CA GLU A 68 86.44 74.12 -89.50
C GLU A 68 86.11 72.62 -89.51
N LEU A 69 85.07 72.20 -90.23
CA LEU A 69 84.71 70.79 -90.39
C LEU A 69 85.80 70.00 -91.12
N ARG A 70 86.44 70.59 -92.14
CA ARG A 70 87.59 69.99 -92.83
C ARG A 70 88.78 69.82 -91.88
N ALA A 71 89.13 70.84 -91.09
CA ALA A 71 90.18 70.72 -90.09
C ALA A 71 89.84 69.68 -89.01
N GLN A 72 88.56 69.53 -88.64
CA GLN A 72 88.11 68.44 -87.77
C GLN A 72 88.27 67.07 -88.43
N ILE A 73 87.88 66.92 -89.70
CA ILE A 73 88.04 65.68 -90.48
C ILE A 73 89.52 65.34 -90.68
N ASP A 74 90.38 66.29 -91.01
CA ASP A 74 91.81 66.07 -91.18
C ASP A 74 92.47 65.66 -89.86
N ARG A 75 92.05 66.25 -88.73
CA ARG A 75 92.45 65.78 -87.39
C ARG A 75 91.96 64.36 -87.08
N LEU A 76 90.81 63.95 -87.60
CA LEU A 76 90.25 62.59 -87.46
C LEU A 76 90.91 61.56 -88.40
N ALA A 77 91.34 61.99 -89.58
CA ALA A 77 91.94 61.18 -90.63
C ALA A 77 93.47 61.07 -90.53
N ALA A 78 94.11 61.91 -89.70
CA ALA A 78 95.53 61.86 -89.43
C ALA A 78 95.97 60.52 -88.77
N PRO A 79 97.18 60.02 -89.09
CA PRO A 79 97.76 58.83 -88.45
C PRO A 79 97.84 58.99 -86.91
N PRO A 80 97.71 57.89 -86.14
CA PRO A 80 97.44 57.90 -84.69
C PRO A 80 98.59 58.36 -83.76
N ASP A 81 99.50 59.21 -84.24
CA ASP A 81 100.82 59.41 -83.62
C ASP A 81 100.95 60.78 -82.90
N SER A 82 99.93 61.64 -82.98
CA SER A 82 99.90 62.96 -82.34
C SER A 82 99.22 62.92 -80.97
N MET A 83 99.83 63.53 -79.93
CA MET A 83 99.28 63.53 -78.56
C MET A 83 97.85 64.11 -78.47
N GLU A 84 97.54 65.10 -79.29
CA GLU A 84 96.25 65.80 -79.27
C GLU A 84 95.13 64.93 -79.89
N GLY A 85 95.39 64.30 -81.04
CA GLY A 85 94.47 63.33 -81.67
C GLY A 85 94.26 62.06 -80.84
N LEU A 86 95.31 61.60 -80.12
CA LEU A 86 95.22 60.51 -79.17
C LEU A 86 94.30 60.87 -77.98
N SER A 87 94.44 62.09 -77.44
CA SER A 87 93.64 62.57 -76.31
C SER A 87 92.15 62.76 -76.66
N GLU A 88 91.83 63.29 -77.84
CA GLU A 88 90.45 63.41 -78.32
C GLU A 88 89.80 62.05 -78.60
N ARG A 89 90.55 61.09 -79.19
CA ARG A 89 90.06 59.74 -79.44
C ARG A 89 89.82 58.99 -78.12
N LEU A 90 90.71 59.15 -77.15
CA LEU A 90 90.53 58.63 -75.79
C LEU A 90 89.30 59.22 -75.11
N GLN A 91 89.08 60.53 -75.20
CA GLN A 91 87.89 61.17 -74.65
C GLN A 91 86.59 60.68 -75.32
N ARG A 92 86.58 60.50 -76.65
CA ARG A 92 85.43 59.92 -77.38
C ARG A 92 85.18 58.46 -76.98
N MET A 93 86.24 57.65 -76.88
CA MET A 93 86.13 56.25 -76.46
C MET A 93 85.67 56.14 -75.00
N LEU A 94 86.14 57.01 -74.12
CA LEU A 94 85.70 57.08 -72.72
C LEU A 94 84.22 57.47 -72.63
N ARG A 95 83.77 58.44 -73.46
CA ARG A 95 82.36 58.86 -73.49
C ARG A 95 81.45 57.75 -74.01
N LEU A 96 81.85 57.07 -75.09
CA LEU A 96 81.16 55.89 -75.60
C LEU A 96 81.10 54.78 -74.54
N ALA A 97 82.22 54.48 -73.89
CA ALA A 97 82.27 53.49 -72.81
C ALA A 97 81.40 53.88 -71.61
N GLN A 98 81.31 55.18 -71.28
CA GLN A 98 80.41 55.68 -70.23
C GLN A 98 78.94 55.53 -70.62
N ASP A 99 78.59 55.82 -71.87
CA ASP A 99 77.22 55.67 -72.38
C ASP A 99 76.83 54.19 -72.43
N GLU A 100 77.72 53.33 -72.92
CA GLU A 100 77.52 51.88 -72.91
C GLU A 100 77.45 51.30 -71.48
N ALA A 101 78.24 51.83 -70.54
CA ALA A 101 78.14 51.47 -69.12
C ALA A 101 76.84 51.96 -68.46
N ARG A 102 76.24 53.06 -68.93
CA ARG A 102 74.91 53.51 -68.48
C ARG A 102 73.82 52.61 -69.06
N GLU A 103 73.94 52.23 -70.33
CA GLU A 103 72.99 51.34 -70.99
C GLU A 103 73.02 49.94 -70.39
N MET A 104 74.21 49.38 -70.14
CA MET A 104 74.37 48.11 -69.42
C MET A 104 73.76 48.17 -68.01
N ARG A 105 73.95 49.27 -67.27
CA ARG A 105 73.32 49.46 -65.95
C ARG A 105 71.81 49.52 -66.03
N SER A 106 71.25 50.31 -66.95
CA SER A 106 69.81 50.40 -67.18
C SER A 106 69.22 49.04 -67.56
N SER A 107 69.89 48.29 -68.45
CA SER A 107 69.47 46.95 -68.85
C SER A 107 69.52 45.96 -67.68
N ALA A 108 70.60 45.98 -66.87
CA ALA A 108 70.73 45.15 -65.69
C ALA A 108 69.68 45.48 -64.62
N GLU A 109 69.38 46.75 -64.40
CA GLU A 109 68.32 47.21 -63.48
C GLU A 109 66.93 46.75 -63.95
N GLN A 110 66.65 46.84 -65.25
CA GLN A 110 65.40 46.33 -65.83
C GLN A 110 65.28 44.81 -65.74
N ALA A 111 66.38 44.08 -65.96
CA ALA A 111 66.41 42.63 -65.80
C ALA A 111 66.19 42.23 -64.33
N ALA A 112 66.89 42.88 -63.39
CA ALA A 112 66.71 42.65 -61.96
C ALA A 112 65.28 42.96 -61.50
N ARG A 113 64.67 44.02 -62.03
CA ARG A 113 63.28 44.37 -61.76
C ARG A 113 62.31 43.28 -62.26
N ARG A 114 62.49 42.79 -63.49
CA ARG A 114 61.69 41.70 -64.05
C ARG A 114 61.79 40.43 -63.21
N THR A 115 63.01 40.02 -62.83
CA THR A 115 63.19 38.85 -61.97
C THR A 115 62.53 39.01 -60.60
N ARG A 116 62.56 40.21 -60.01
CA ARG A 116 61.86 40.49 -58.75
C ARG A 116 60.34 40.41 -58.94
N GLU A 117 59.80 41.05 -59.98
CA GLU A 117 58.36 41.03 -60.27
C GLU A 117 57.86 39.59 -60.51
N GLU A 118 58.58 38.78 -61.30
CA GLU A 118 58.26 37.36 -61.51
C GLU A 118 58.35 36.53 -60.22
N SER A 119 59.34 36.80 -59.37
CA SER A 119 59.49 36.12 -58.08
C SER A 119 58.37 36.50 -57.11
N ASP A 120 58.01 37.77 -57.06
CA ASP A 120 56.92 38.28 -56.21
C ASP A 120 55.58 37.72 -56.67
N GLU A 121 55.36 37.61 -57.99
CA GLU A 121 54.16 36.99 -58.55
C GLU A 121 54.10 35.50 -58.20
N ARG A 122 55.19 34.74 -58.38
CA ARG A 122 55.26 33.32 -57.97
C ARG A 122 55.05 33.14 -56.46
N ALA A 123 55.57 34.05 -55.64
CA ALA A 123 55.36 34.01 -54.19
C ALA A 123 53.88 34.26 -53.86
N ARG A 124 53.24 35.24 -54.51
CA ARG A 124 51.81 35.53 -54.32
C ARG A 124 50.93 34.36 -54.74
N THR A 125 51.19 33.72 -55.88
CA THR A 125 50.40 32.57 -56.32
C THR A 125 50.56 31.40 -55.35
N THR A 126 51.79 31.13 -54.89
CA THR A 126 52.04 30.05 -53.94
C THR A 126 51.32 30.27 -52.61
N VAL A 127 51.31 31.51 -52.11
CA VAL A 127 50.58 31.87 -50.89
C VAL A 127 49.07 31.72 -51.09
N ALA A 128 48.52 32.23 -52.19
CA ALA A 128 47.10 32.10 -52.50
C ALA A 128 46.65 30.64 -52.63
N ASP A 129 47.43 29.80 -53.33
CA ASP A 129 47.14 28.37 -53.45
C ASP A 129 47.18 27.66 -52.10
N ALA A 130 48.14 28.02 -51.23
CA ALA A 130 48.25 27.47 -49.89
C ALA A 130 47.09 27.91 -48.98
N GLU A 131 46.67 29.17 -49.07
CA GLU A 131 45.52 29.71 -48.32
C GLU A 131 44.21 29.05 -48.75
N ASP A 132 44.01 28.86 -50.06
CA ASP A 132 42.86 28.14 -50.61
C ASP A 132 42.85 26.68 -50.16
N GLN A 133 44.00 26.00 -50.20
CA GLN A 133 44.11 24.61 -49.76
C GLN A 133 43.84 24.47 -48.25
N ALA A 134 44.33 25.41 -47.44
CA ALA A 134 44.05 25.46 -46.02
C ALA A 134 42.55 25.66 -45.76
N HIS A 135 41.91 26.60 -46.46
CA HIS A 135 40.47 26.84 -46.34
C HIS A 135 39.63 25.61 -46.73
N ARG A 136 39.98 24.92 -47.82
CA ARG A 136 39.30 23.68 -48.22
C ARG A 136 39.43 22.61 -47.14
N THR A 137 40.65 22.41 -46.63
CA THR A 137 40.91 21.40 -45.60
C THR A 137 40.13 21.68 -44.31
N ILE A 138 40.07 22.95 -43.88
CA ILE A 138 39.29 23.36 -42.70
C ILE A 138 37.79 23.13 -42.93
N THR A 139 37.28 23.54 -44.10
CA THR A 139 35.85 23.39 -44.42
C THR A 139 35.44 21.92 -44.47
N GLU A 140 36.24 21.08 -45.12
CA GLU A 140 36.00 19.63 -45.20
C GLU A 140 36.08 18.96 -43.81
N ALA A 141 37.04 19.38 -42.97
CA ALA A 141 37.15 18.89 -41.60
C ALA A 141 35.95 19.29 -40.74
N ASP A 142 35.49 20.54 -40.85
CA ASP A 142 34.31 21.04 -40.15
C ASP A 142 33.03 20.31 -40.60
N GLU A 143 32.86 20.09 -41.90
CA GLU A 143 31.73 19.33 -42.44
C GLU A 143 31.76 17.86 -42.01
N HIS A 144 32.94 17.25 -41.97
CA HIS A 144 33.10 15.89 -41.46
C HIS A 144 32.76 15.81 -39.97
N ALA A 145 33.29 16.72 -39.16
CA ALA A 145 33.00 16.79 -37.74
C ALA A 145 31.49 16.98 -37.48
N ARG A 146 30.83 17.87 -38.23
CA ARG A 146 29.37 18.09 -38.14
C ARG A 146 28.59 16.84 -38.49
N ARG A 147 28.97 16.11 -39.55
CA ARG A 147 28.32 14.84 -39.93
C ARG A 147 28.48 13.79 -38.84
N THR A 148 29.68 13.61 -38.30
CA THR A 148 29.92 12.63 -37.23
C THR A 148 29.13 12.96 -35.96
N VAL A 149 29.05 14.23 -35.57
CA VAL A 149 28.23 14.66 -34.42
C VAL A 149 26.74 14.41 -34.69
N ALA A 150 26.25 14.76 -35.89
CA ALA A 150 24.84 14.54 -36.24
C ALA A 150 24.46 13.06 -36.26
N GLU A 151 25.31 12.20 -36.84
CA GLU A 151 25.14 10.75 -36.84
C GLU A 151 25.14 10.17 -35.42
N ALA A 152 26.06 10.61 -34.57
CA ALA A 152 26.11 10.19 -33.16
C ALA A 152 24.87 10.64 -32.37
N ASP A 153 24.40 11.87 -32.59
CA ASP A 153 23.19 12.39 -31.97
C ASP A 153 21.93 11.64 -32.41
N GLU A 154 21.83 11.28 -33.70
CA GLU A 154 20.72 10.48 -34.23
C GLU A 154 20.71 9.06 -33.66
N GLN A 155 21.88 8.42 -33.59
CA GLN A 155 22.03 7.11 -32.96
C GLN A 155 21.65 7.16 -31.47
N ALA A 156 22.14 8.17 -30.73
CA ALA A 156 21.81 8.35 -29.33
C ALA A 156 20.31 8.56 -29.10
N ARG A 157 19.66 9.39 -29.93
CA ARG A 157 18.20 9.60 -29.88
C ARG A 157 17.44 8.31 -30.13
N THR A 158 17.83 7.55 -31.15
CA THR A 158 17.20 6.28 -31.49
C THR A 158 17.31 5.30 -30.32
N THR A 159 18.51 5.11 -29.76
CA THR A 159 18.71 4.22 -28.61
C THR A 159 17.90 4.66 -27.38
N ILE A 160 17.83 5.96 -27.09
CA ILE A 160 17.04 6.49 -25.97
C ILE A 160 15.54 6.24 -26.20
N ASP A 161 15.03 6.46 -27.41
CA ASP A 161 13.62 6.27 -27.72
C ASP A 161 13.22 4.79 -27.70
N GLU A 162 14.09 3.91 -28.19
CA GLU A 162 13.93 2.45 -28.08
C GLU A 162 13.92 1.99 -26.63
N ALA A 163 14.87 2.46 -25.81
CA ALA A 163 14.92 2.14 -24.39
C ALA A 163 13.68 2.66 -23.64
N ARG A 164 13.20 3.87 -23.97
CA ARG A 164 11.97 4.44 -23.40
C ARG A 164 10.71 3.69 -23.82
N ARG A 165 10.65 3.18 -25.05
CA ARG A 165 9.54 2.34 -25.53
C ARG A 165 9.54 1.01 -24.77
N HIS A 166 10.69 0.35 -24.69
CA HIS A 166 10.82 -0.91 -23.98
C HIS A 166 10.51 -0.78 -22.48
N ALA A 167 10.97 0.30 -21.84
CA ALA A 167 10.65 0.58 -20.44
C ALA A 167 9.13 0.79 -20.23
N ARG A 168 8.44 1.46 -21.16
CA ARG A 168 6.98 1.64 -21.10
C ARG A 168 6.25 0.32 -21.26
N GLU A 169 6.63 -0.50 -22.24
CA GLU A 169 6.05 -1.84 -22.45
C GLU A 169 6.22 -2.72 -21.21
N LEU A 170 7.40 -2.69 -20.57
CA LEU A 170 7.67 -3.45 -19.35
C LEU A 170 6.83 -2.97 -18.17
N LEU A 171 6.67 -1.65 -18.00
CA LEU A 171 5.82 -1.09 -16.95
C LEU A 171 4.34 -1.44 -17.18
N GLU A 172 3.84 -1.30 -18.40
CA GLU A 172 2.46 -1.65 -18.74
C GLU A 172 2.19 -3.15 -18.53
N ALA A 173 3.13 -4.02 -18.93
CA ALA A 173 3.03 -5.45 -18.70
C ALA A 173 3.02 -5.80 -17.20
N ALA A 174 3.92 -5.18 -16.41
CA ALA A 174 3.98 -5.39 -14.97
C ALA A 174 2.72 -4.86 -14.25
N GLU A 175 2.17 -3.73 -14.68
CA GLU A 175 0.92 -3.18 -14.15
C GLU A 175 -0.27 -4.07 -14.46
N ALA A 176 -0.35 -4.60 -15.68
CA ALA A 176 -1.38 -5.54 -16.10
C ALA A 176 -1.32 -6.85 -15.30
N GLU A 177 -0.12 -7.42 -15.14
CA GLU A 177 0.09 -8.63 -14.33
C GLU A 177 -0.28 -8.38 -12.85
N ALA A 178 0.14 -7.25 -12.28
CA ALA A 178 -0.24 -6.88 -10.92
C ALA A 178 -1.76 -6.69 -10.76
N ALA A 179 -2.44 -6.14 -11.76
CA ALA A 179 -3.90 -6.00 -11.76
C ALA A 179 -4.60 -7.37 -11.85
N GLU A 180 -4.12 -8.28 -12.67
CA GLU A 180 -4.64 -9.65 -12.77
C GLU A 180 -4.49 -10.39 -11.43
N VAL A 181 -3.29 -10.33 -10.84
CA VAL A 181 -2.99 -10.96 -9.56
C VAL A 181 -3.91 -10.42 -8.46
N ARG A 182 -4.08 -9.09 -8.36
CA ARG A 182 -5.04 -8.48 -7.42
C ARG A 182 -6.47 -8.98 -7.63
N THR A 183 -6.93 -8.99 -8.88
CA THR A 183 -8.27 -9.48 -9.22
C THR A 183 -8.47 -10.92 -8.78
N ARG A 184 -7.47 -11.78 -9.00
CA ARG A 184 -7.51 -13.19 -8.58
C ARG A 184 -7.52 -13.33 -7.05
N TYR A 185 -6.73 -12.53 -6.34
CA TYR A 185 -6.72 -12.51 -4.88
C TYR A 185 -8.05 -12.04 -4.30
N ASP A 186 -8.61 -10.95 -4.82
CA ASP A 186 -9.90 -10.42 -4.35
C ASP A 186 -11.03 -11.41 -4.61
N ALA A 187 -11.03 -12.08 -5.77
CA ALA A 187 -11.97 -13.14 -6.08
C ALA A 187 -11.83 -14.33 -5.11
N GLY A 188 -10.59 -14.72 -4.79
CA GLY A 188 -10.30 -15.78 -3.82
C GLY A 188 -10.74 -15.42 -2.39
N LEU A 189 -10.54 -14.17 -1.96
CA LEU A 189 -10.99 -13.68 -0.66
C LEU A 189 -12.52 -13.68 -0.58
N ALA A 190 -13.20 -13.21 -1.63
CA ALA A 190 -14.65 -13.23 -1.71
C ALA A 190 -15.20 -14.67 -1.68
N ASP A 191 -14.52 -15.63 -2.31
CA ASP A 191 -14.89 -17.04 -2.24
C ASP A 191 -14.71 -17.63 -0.84
N ASN A 192 -13.60 -17.31 -0.18
CA ASN A 192 -13.35 -17.78 1.17
C ASN A 192 -14.39 -17.24 2.16
N GLU A 193 -14.73 -15.95 2.04
CA GLU A 193 -15.75 -15.32 2.89
C GLU A 193 -17.14 -15.91 2.64
N ARG A 194 -17.50 -16.20 1.39
CA ARG A 194 -18.74 -16.94 1.07
C ARG A 194 -18.77 -18.30 1.75
N ARG A 195 -17.72 -19.11 1.57
CA ARG A 195 -17.64 -20.45 2.18
C ARG A 195 -17.67 -20.40 3.69
N ARG A 196 -17.05 -19.39 4.31
CA ARG A 196 -17.09 -19.17 5.75
C ARG A 196 -18.51 -18.83 6.22
N GLY A 197 -19.19 -17.92 5.53
CA GLY A 197 -20.59 -17.59 5.80
C GLY A 197 -21.53 -18.80 5.66
N ASP A 198 -21.39 -19.55 4.57
CA ASP A 198 -22.17 -20.77 4.32
C ASP A 198 -21.96 -21.80 5.45
N MET A 199 -20.71 -22.04 5.86
CA MET A 199 -20.40 -22.95 6.99
C MET A 199 -20.94 -22.45 8.32
N GLU A 200 -20.85 -21.14 8.60
CA GLU A 200 -21.39 -20.54 9.83
C GLU A 200 -22.93 -20.67 9.85
N ASP A 201 -23.59 -20.48 8.72
CA ASP A 201 -25.04 -20.62 8.57
C ASP A 201 -25.51 -22.08 8.71
N GLU A 202 -24.83 -23.02 8.06
CA GLU A 202 -25.08 -24.45 8.20
C GLU A 202 -24.87 -24.92 9.65
N HIS A 203 -23.77 -24.49 10.28
CA HIS A 203 -23.48 -24.82 11.67
C HIS A 203 -24.54 -24.26 12.62
N ARG A 204 -24.89 -22.98 12.46
CA ARG A 204 -25.94 -22.32 13.22
C ARG A 204 -27.26 -23.06 13.09
N THR A 205 -27.69 -23.36 11.86
CA THR A 205 -28.93 -24.09 11.58
C THR A 205 -28.92 -25.48 12.24
N THR A 206 -27.80 -26.20 12.15
CA THR A 206 -27.64 -27.53 12.76
C THR A 206 -27.71 -27.46 14.28
N MET A 207 -27.04 -26.48 14.90
CA MET A 207 -27.04 -26.29 16.35
C MET A 207 -28.42 -25.85 16.87
N GLU A 208 -29.08 -24.92 16.17
CA GLU A 208 -30.46 -24.52 16.48
C GLU A 208 -31.42 -25.71 16.40
N GLY A 209 -31.31 -26.53 15.34
CA GLY A 209 -32.09 -27.76 15.19
C GLY A 209 -31.82 -28.77 16.30
N ALA A 210 -30.55 -29.02 16.64
CA ALA A 210 -30.17 -29.93 17.72
C ALA A 210 -30.65 -29.44 19.10
N HIS A 211 -30.57 -28.13 19.36
CA HIS A 211 -31.08 -27.53 20.59
C HIS A 211 -32.60 -27.60 20.69
N ALA A 212 -33.31 -27.32 19.60
CA ALA A 212 -34.77 -27.45 19.53
C ALA A 212 -35.21 -28.89 19.79
N GLU A 213 -34.53 -29.87 19.17
CA GLU A 213 -34.81 -31.29 19.38
C GLU A 213 -34.52 -31.74 20.81
N ALA A 214 -33.37 -31.34 21.37
CA ALA A 214 -33.03 -31.62 22.76
C ALA A 214 -34.00 -30.96 23.76
N ALA A 215 -34.56 -29.79 23.42
CA ALA A 215 -35.59 -29.13 24.21
C ALA A 215 -36.92 -29.90 24.13
N ARG A 216 -37.30 -30.39 22.94
CA ARG A 216 -38.48 -31.24 22.73
C ARG A 216 -38.41 -32.52 23.55
N ILE A 217 -37.31 -33.27 23.43
CA ILE A 217 -37.10 -34.53 24.17
C ILE A 217 -37.18 -34.28 25.69
N ARG A 218 -36.58 -33.19 26.17
CA ARG A 218 -36.66 -32.82 27.60
C ARG A 218 -38.08 -32.48 28.04
N ALA A 219 -38.81 -31.70 27.25
CA ALA A 219 -40.20 -31.35 27.55
C ALA A 219 -41.11 -32.59 27.56
N GLU A 220 -40.95 -33.50 26.59
CA GLU A 220 -41.68 -34.77 26.53
C GLU A 220 -41.36 -35.66 27.74
N ALA A 221 -40.08 -35.82 28.08
CA ALA A 221 -39.66 -36.60 29.25
C ALA A 221 -40.17 -36.01 30.57
N GLU A 222 -40.19 -34.68 30.71
CA GLU A 222 -40.76 -34.01 31.88
C GLU A 222 -42.27 -34.17 31.97
N ALA A 223 -42.99 -34.08 30.85
CA ALA A 223 -44.43 -34.30 30.79
C ALA A 223 -44.78 -35.75 31.18
N GLU A 224 -44.03 -36.72 30.67
CA GLU A 224 -44.22 -38.13 30.99
C GLU A 224 -43.90 -38.42 32.46
N ARG A 225 -42.81 -37.85 32.99
CA ARG A 225 -42.51 -37.94 34.43
C ARG A 225 -43.66 -37.39 35.28
N ARG A 226 -44.19 -36.20 34.94
CA ARG A 226 -45.33 -35.60 35.66
C ARG A 226 -46.56 -36.51 35.59
N ARG A 227 -46.87 -37.07 34.43
CA ARG A 227 -47.99 -38.01 34.24
C ARG A 227 -47.85 -39.25 35.14
N LEU A 228 -46.67 -39.87 35.15
CA LEU A 228 -46.39 -41.05 36.00
C LEU A 228 -46.40 -40.71 37.49
N ASP A 229 -45.92 -39.52 37.88
CA ASP A 229 -45.98 -39.05 39.27
C ASP A 229 -47.42 -38.83 39.73
N GLU A 230 -48.26 -38.24 38.87
CA GLU A 230 -49.70 -38.05 39.11
C GLU A 230 -50.44 -39.39 39.20
N GLU A 231 -50.20 -40.31 38.27
CA GLU A 231 -50.78 -41.66 38.29
C GLU A 231 -50.36 -42.43 39.55
N SER A 232 -49.08 -42.38 39.90
CA SER A 232 -48.55 -43.00 41.11
C SER A 232 -49.16 -42.39 42.38
N ARG A 233 -49.34 -41.06 42.40
CA ARG A 233 -50.00 -40.37 43.51
C ARG A 233 -51.47 -40.78 43.62
N ALA A 234 -52.21 -40.81 42.51
CA ALA A 234 -53.59 -41.24 42.47
C ALA A 234 -53.72 -42.69 42.98
N ARG A 235 -52.84 -43.59 42.52
CA ARG A 235 -52.80 -44.98 42.98
C ARG A 235 -52.50 -45.10 44.48
N ARG A 236 -51.59 -44.28 45.02
CA ARG A 236 -51.32 -44.27 46.48
C ARG A 236 -52.54 -43.83 47.27
N VAL A 237 -53.23 -42.77 46.83
CA VAL A 237 -54.47 -42.29 47.46
C VAL A 237 -55.55 -43.37 47.42
N GLN A 238 -55.75 -44.01 46.26
CA GLN A 238 -56.73 -45.10 46.13
C GLN A 238 -56.42 -46.28 47.07
N ILE A 239 -55.15 -46.69 47.15
CA ILE A 239 -54.73 -47.76 48.07
C ILE A 239 -55.00 -47.36 49.53
N GLU A 240 -54.74 -46.10 49.90
CA GLU A 240 -55.00 -45.58 51.24
C GLU A 240 -56.50 -45.59 51.55
N GLU A 241 -57.35 -45.12 50.64
CA GLU A 241 -58.82 -45.16 50.77
C GLU A 241 -59.34 -46.60 50.91
N ASP A 242 -58.90 -47.52 50.04
CA ASP A 242 -59.28 -48.94 50.09
C ASP A 242 -58.85 -49.58 51.42
N PHE A 243 -57.65 -49.24 51.91
CA PHE A 243 -57.15 -49.71 53.19
C PHE A 243 -57.99 -49.14 54.35
N GLU A 244 -58.33 -47.85 54.33
CA GLU A 244 -59.20 -47.24 55.34
C GLU A 244 -60.58 -47.90 55.38
N ILE A 245 -61.19 -48.16 54.22
CA ILE A 245 -62.48 -48.86 54.09
C ILE A 245 -62.36 -50.29 54.65
N ALA A 246 -61.32 -51.03 54.28
CA ALA A 246 -61.08 -52.39 54.78
C ALA A 246 -60.86 -52.40 56.30
N MET A 247 -60.09 -51.45 56.83
CA MET A 247 -59.82 -51.32 58.26
C MET A 247 -61.05 -50.85 59.04
N ALA A 248 -61.88 -49.95 58.49
CA ALA A 248 -63.16 -49.57 59.08
C ALA A 248 -64.14 -50.75 59.12
N SER A 249 -64.20 -51.55 58.05
CA SER A 249 -65.01 -52.77 57.99
C SER A 249 -64.55 -53.80 59.02
N ARG A 250 -63.23 -54.05 59.11
CA ARG A 250 -62.64 -54.96 60.11
C ARG A 250 -62.84 -54.47 61.54
N ARG A 251 -62.70 -53.16 61.81
CA ARG A 251 -63.00 -52.57 63.13
C ARG A 251 -64.48 -52.76 63.49
N THR A 252 -65.40 -52.52 62.55
CA THR A 252 -66.83 -52.72 62.76
C THR A 252 -67.13 -54.17 63.07
N GLU A 253 -66.55 -55.11 62.33
CA GLU A 253 -66.75 -56.54 62.57
C GLU A 253 -66.14 -56.98 63.91
N SER A 254 -64.94 -56.51 64.23
CA SER A 254 -64.32 -56.75 65.54
C SER A 254 -65.18 -56.21 66.69
N MET A 255 -65.77 -55.02 66.54
CA MET A 255 -66.69 -54.43 67.52
C MET A 255 -67.97 -55.25 67.64
N ARG A 256 -68.52 -55.79 66.54
CA ARG A 256 -69.67 -56.70 66.59
C ARG A 256 -69.35 -57.99 67.33
N VAL A 257 -68.19 -58.59 67.08
CA VAL A 257 -67.75 -59.79 67.80
C VAL A 257 -67.57 -59.50 69.29
N LEU A 258 -66.93 -58.37 69.65
CA LEU A 258 -66.81 -57.95 71.05
C LEU A 258 -68.19 -57.73 71.70
N ALA A 259 -69.09 -57.00 71.05
CA ALA A 259 -70.45 -56.77 71.56
C ALA A 259 -71.24 -58.08 71.72
N ARG A 260 -71.07 -59.04 70.81
CA ARG A 260 -71.67 -60.38 70.93
C ARG A 260 -71.09 -61.15 72.10
N ASN A 261 -69.76 -61.14 72.27
CA ASN A 261 -69.11 -61.77 73.41
C ASN A 261 -69.54 -61.14 74.74
N GLU A 262 -69.70 -59.81 74.79
CA GLU A 262 -70.23 -59.09 75.95
C GLU A 262 -71.69 -59.47 76.23
N ALA A 263 -72.54 -59.57 75.21
CA ALA A 263 -73.92 -60.00 75.36
C ALA A 263 -74.02 -61.46 75.84
N ASP A 264 -73.18 -62.36 75.30
CA ASP A 264 -73.09 -63.75 75.74
C ASP A 264 -72.57 -63.84 77.19
N ALA A 265 -71.55 -63.06 77.54
CA ALA A 265 -71.03 -62.98 78.90
C ALA A 265 -72.08 -62.44 79.88
N ARG A 266 -72.83 -61.40 79.48
CA ARG A 266 -73.95 -60.85 80.25
C ARG A 266 -75.06 -61.87 80.45
N THR A 267 -75.44 -62.60 79.40
CA THR A 267 -76.44 -63.66 79.49
C THR A 267 -76.01 -64.77 80.43
N ARG A 268 -74.74 -65.22 80.35
CA ARG A 268 -74.18 -66.20 81.30
C ARG A 268 -74.23 -65.68 82.74
N ALA A 269 -73.84 -64.42 82.96
CA ALA A 269 -73.90 -63.80 84.28
C ALA A 269 -75.35 -63.70 84.80
N GLU A 270 -76.31 -63.34 83.96
CA GLU A 270 -77.74 -63.30 84.31
C GLU A 270 -78.28 -64.69 84.66
N THR A 271 -77.94 -65.73 83.89
CA THR A 271 -78.31 -67.12 84.22
C THR A 271 -77.69 -67.55 85.55
N GLN A 272 -76.40 -67.29 85.77
CA GLN A 272 -75.73 -67.61 87.03
C GLN A 272 -76.38 -66.89 88.23
N LEU A 273 -76.77 -65.62 88.06
CA LEU A 273 -77.52 -64.88 89.08
C LEU A 273 -78.92 -65.47 89.33
N ARG A 274 -79.64 -65.90 88.27
CA ARG A 274 -80.94 -66.58 88.42
C ARG A 274 -80.80 -67.92 89.14
N ASP A 275 -79.83 -68.73 88.75
CA ASP A 275 -79.57 -70.03 89.37
C ASP A 275 -79.18 -69.86 90.85
N ALA A 276 -78.31 -68.89 91.16
CA ALA A 276 -77.96 -68.54 92.54
C ALA A 276 -79.17 -68.02 93.33
N ALA A 277 -80.04 -67.20 92.72
CA ALA A 277 -81.26 -66.71 93.35
C ALA A 277 -82.26 -67.85 93.62
N GLN A 278 -82.44 -68.78 92.69
CA GLN A 278 -83.25 -69.98 92.86
C GLN A 278 -82.69 -70.87 93.98
N GLU A 279 -81.37 -71.10 94.00
CA GLU A 279 -80.70 -71.87 95.04
C GLU A 279 -80.84 -71.21 96.42
N SER A 280 -80.68 -69.90 96.51
CA SER A 280 -80.92 -69.16 97.76
C SER A 280 -82.37 -69.27 98.23
N SER A 281 -83.33 -69.19 97.30
CA SER A 281 -84.76 -69.34 97.58
C SER A 281 -85.11 -70.76 98.02
N ARG A 282 -84.44 -71.77 97.46
CA ARG A 282 -84.56 -73.18 97.88
C ARG A 282 -84.07 -73.34 99.31
N ARG A 283 -82.88 -72.83 99.62
CA ARG A 283 -82.30 -72.87 100.98
C ARG A 283 -83.16 -72.12 102.00
N LEU A 284 -83.71 -70.97 101.63
CA LEU A 284 -84.64 -70.23 102.49
C LEU A 284 -85.93 -71.03 102.74
N ARG A 285 -86.49 -71.69 101.73
CA ARG A 285 -87.68 -72.56 101.90
C ARG A 285 -87.38 -73.79 102.76
N GLU A 286 -86.22 -74.40 102.60
CA GLU A 286 -85.76 -75.51 103.44
C GLU A 286 -85.60 -75.05 104.90
N ALA A 287 -84.95 -73.90 105.13
CA ALA A 287 -84.82 -73.30 106.45
C ALA A 287 -86.18 -72.92 107.06
N ASP A 288 -87.10 -72.35 106.28
CA ASP A 288 -88.46 -72.04 106.75
C ASP A 288 -89.25 -73.31 107.10
N ALA A 289 -89.06 -74.41 106.35
CA ALA A 289 -89.66 -75.69 106.66
C ALA A 289 -89.10 -76.30 107.96
N GLU A 290 -87.79 -76.19 108.19
CA GLU A 290 -87.15 -76.58 109.45
C GLU A 290 -87.66 -75.74 110.63
N VAL A 291 -87.79 -74.43 110.47
CA VAL A 291 -88.35 -73.52 111.49
C VAL A 291 -89.83 -73.84 111.76
N ALA A 292 -90.61 -74.18 110.73
CA ALA A 292 -92.00 -74.61 110.86
C ALA A 292 -92.13 -75.93 111.62
N GLU A 293 -91.23 -76.89 111.39
CA GLU A 293 -91.18 -78.14 112.17
C GLU A 293 -90.81 -77.88 113.64
N VAL A 294 -89.80 -77.06 113.91
CA VAL A 294 -89.46 -76.66 115.29
C VAL A 294 -90.65 -76.00 116.00
N ARG A 295 -91.40 -75.14 115.29
CA ARG A 295 -92.63 -74.52 115.83
C ARG A 295 -93.74 -75.54 116.09
N ARG A 296 -93.94 -76.53 115.21
CA ARG A 296 -94.92 -77.61 115.40
C ARG A 296 -94.57 -78.52 116.56
N LEU A 297 -93.29 -78.90 116.68
CA LEU A 297 -92.78 -79.68 117.79
C LEU A 297 -93.01 -78.96 119.12
N ARG A 298 -92.71 -77.65 119.16
CA ARG A 298 -93.00 -76.78 120.31
C ARG A 298 -94.48 -76.80 120.66
N THR A 299 -95.39 -76.52 119.71
CA THR A 299 -96.85 -76.52 119.96
C THR A 299 -97.36 -77.88 120.45
N ARG A 300 -96.80 -78.99 119.96
CA ARG A 300 -97.13 -80.34 120.43
C ARG A 300 -96.73 -80.54 121.90
N VAL A 301 -95.53 -80.12 122.28
CA VAL A 301 -95.05 -80.18 123.68
C VAL A 301 -95.90 -79.29 124.59
N THR A 302 -96.28 -78.08 124.15
CA THR A 302 -97.17 -77.21 124.96
C THR A 302 -98.56 -77.82 125.16
N ASN A 303 -99.12 -78.48 124.14
CA ASN A 303 -100.44 -79.12 124.23
C ASN A 303 -100.41 -80.40 125.06
N GLN A 304 -99.32 -81.17 125.04
CA GLN A 304 -99.14 -82.34 125.93
C GLN A 304 -98.99 -81.92 127.41
N LEU A 305 -98.36 -80.77 127.68
CA LEU A 305 -98.26 -80.20 129.03
C LEU A 305 -99.59 -79.59 129.54
N ALA A 306 -100.50 -79.17 128.64
CA ALA A 306 -101.85 -78.70 129.00
C ALA A 306 -102.79 -79.88 129.31
N ALA A 307 -102.75 -80.95 128.51
CA ALA A 307 -103.61 -82.13 128.69
C ALA A 307 -103.29 -82.95 129.97
N LEU A 308 -102.03 -83.00 130.40
CA LEU A 308 -101.63 -83.59 131.69
C LEU A 308 -102.03 -82.74 132.90
N ARG A 309 -102.35 -81.45 132.71
CA ARG A 309 -102.76 -80.52 133.77
C ARG A 309 -104.27 -80.57 134.05
N GLU A 310 -105.07 -81.02 133.09
CA GLU A 310 -106.53 -81.11 133.18
C GLU A 310 -107.00 -82.48 133.72
N SER A 311 -106.22 -83.54 133.54
CA SER A 311 -106.50 -84.87 134.11
C SER A 311 -106.13 -85.04 135.59
N LEU A 312 -105.66 -83.99 136.28
CA LEU A 312 -105.13 -84.04 137.65
C LEU A 312 -105.89 -83.16 138.67
N ALA A 313 -107.10 -82.68 138.32
CA ALA A 313 -107.90 -81.77 139.16
C ALA A 313 -109.15 -82.39 139.84
N GLU A 314 -109.48 -83.68 139.64
CA GLU A 314 -110.65 -84.33 140.29
C GLU A 314 -110.33 -85.73 140.88
N LEU A 315 -109.78 -85.76 142.11
CA LEU A 315 -109.99 -86.72 143.23
C LEU A 315 -108.82 -86.62 144.25
N PRO A 316 -109.04 -86.92 145.55
CA PRO A 316 -108.25 -86.39 146.67
C PRO A 316 -107.13 -87.31 147.16
N GLY A 317 -106.12 -86.70 147.78
CA GLY A 317 -105.34 -87.30 148.88
C GLY A 317 -103.98 -87.93 148.57
N LEU A 318 -102.97 -87.37 149.24
CA LEU A 318 -101.81 -88.03 149.90
C LEU A 318 -100.55 -88.45 149.09
N ASP A 319 -99.43 -87.93 149.61
CA ASP A 319 -98.12 -88.58 149.86
C ASP A 319 -96.95 -88.63 148.83
N ALA A 320 -95.83 -88.04 149.30
CA ALA A 320 -94.46 -88.61 149.46
C ALA A 320 -93.50 -88.93 148.27
N PHE A 321 -92.35 -88.21 148.24
CA PHE A 321 -90.94 -88.60 147.89
C PHE A 321 -90.61 -89.18 146.48
N PRO A 322 -89.32 -89.34 146.03
CA PRO A 322 -87.98 -88.86 146.46
C PRO A 322 -87.02 -88.38 145.29
N GLU A 323 -85.73 -88.21 145.61
CA GLU A 323 -84.51 -87.86 144.84
C GLU A 323 -83.97 -88.91 143.81
N GLU A 324 -82.85 -88.54 143.16
CA GLU A 324 -81.78 -89.33 142.48
C GLU A 324 -81.92 -89.69 140.98
N SER A 325 -80.89 -89.81 140.11
CA SER A 325 -79.44 -89.45 140.02
C SER A 325 -78.98 -89.85 138.56
N PRO A 326 -77.73 -90.24 138.20
CA PRO A 326 -76.80 -89.44 137.35
C PRO A 326 -76.12 -90.22 136.17
N ASP A 327 -75.05 -89.61 135.61
CA ASP A 327 -73.87 -90.21 134.92
C ASP A 327 -74.05 -90.83 133.50
N ALA A 328 -73.08 -90.86 132.55
CA ALA A 328 -71.74 -90.28 132.39
C ALA A 328 -71.19 -90.54 130.95
N THR A 329 -70.15 -89.78 130.59
CA THR A 329 -68.92 -90.14 129.82
C THR A 329 -68.83 -90.27 128.26
N HIS A 330 -67.97 -89.37 127.72
CA HIS A 330 -66.80 -89.57 126.80
C HIS A 330 -66.94 -89.79 125.27
N PRO A 331 -65.87 -89.68 124.43
CA PRO A 331 -64.59 -88.91 124.48
C PRO A 331 -64.13 -88.30 123.10
N MET A 332 -62.85 -87.90 123.01
CA MET A 332 -62.11 -87.23 121.90
C MET A 332 -61.77 -88.06 120.63
N ARG A 333 -61.45 -87.32 119.55
CA ARG A 333 -60.34 -87.47 118.55
C ARG A 333 -60.46 -88.43 117.33
N THR A 334 -60.15 -87.89 116.14
CA THR A 334 -59.13 -88.30 115.12
C THR A 334 -58.82 -87.05 114.24
N ALA A 335 -57.61 -86.61 113.87
CA ALA A 335 -56.43 -87.18 113.18
C ALA A 335 -56.66 -87.49 111.67
N GLY A 336 -55.88 -86.84 110.78
CA GLY A 336 -55.90 -86.89 109.29
C GLY A 336 -55.45 -88.21 108.65
N PRO A 337 -55.07 -88.28 107.34
CA PRO A 337 -53.82 -87.66 106.83
C PRO A 337 -53.70 -87.38 105.28
N ALA A 338 -52.46 -87.01 104.87
CA ALA A 338 -51.72 -87.27 103.60
C ALA A 338 -52.05 -86.42 102.35
N ALA A 339 -51.14 -85.60 101.81
CA ALA A 339 -49.82 -85.86 101.16
C ALA A 339 -49.93 -86.56 99.79
N THR A 340 -49.62 -85.88 98.67
CA THR A 340 -48.51 -86.11 97.69
C THR A 340 -48.99 -85.50 96.34
N ALA A 341 -48.22 -85.01 95.38
CA ALA A 341 -46.80 -84.76 95.15
C ALA A 341 -46.70 -83.79 93.94
N ALA A 342 -45.58 -83.09 93.82
CA ALA A 342 -45.03 -82.50 92.59
C ALA A 342 -44.71 -83.63 91.55
N PRO A 343 -44.16 -83.42 90.32
CA PRO A 343 -43.25 -82.33 89.94
C PRO A 343 -43.25 -81.84 88.47
N GLU A 344 -42.44 -80.79 88.26
CA GLU A 344 -41.47 -80.55 87.17
C GLU A 344 -41.75 -81.08 85.75
N HIS A 345 -41.64 -80.19 84.76
CA HIS A 345 -40.64 -80.36 83.69
C HIS A 345 -40.31 -79.03 83.00
N ARG A 346 -39.04 -78.62 83.19
CA ARG A 346 -38.22 -77.85 82.25
C ARG A 346 -37.92 -78.73 81.01
N GLU A 347 -37.87 -78.10 79.85
CA GLU A 347 -36.98 -78.34 78.68
C GLU A 347 -37.25 -77.13 77.74
N ALA A 348 -36.35 -76.24 77.33
CA ALA A 348 -34.92 -76.26 77.04
C ALA A 348 -34.52 -77.21 75.90
N HIS A 349 -34.51 -76.70 74.66
CA HIS A 349 -33.40 -76.78 73.68
C HIS A 349 -33.84 -76.09 72.37
N ASP A 350 -33.04 -75.14 71.84
CA ASP A 350 -31.93 -75.32 70.85
C ASP A 350 -32.52 -75.77 69.50
N ASP A 351 -32.19 -75.26 68.34
CA ASP A 351 -31.14 -74.43 67.75
C ASP A 351 -31.89 -73.71 66.59
N ASP A 352 -31.52 -72.52 66.10
CA ASP A 352 -30.41 -72.44 65.18
C ASP A 352 -29.94 -71.00 64.97
N ARG A 353 -28.61 -70.90 64.90
CA ARG A 353 -27.85 -69.73 64.49
C ARG A 353 -27.64 -69.82 62.97
N ASP A 354 -27.83 -68.72 62.26
CA ASP A 354 -26.96 -68.37 61.13
C ASP A 354 -27.10 -66.85 60.91
N ALA A 355 -26.21 -66.03 61.45
CA ALA A 355 -24.95 -65.60 60.85
C ALA A 355 -25.13 -64.90 59.48
N GLY A 356 -24.72 -63.63 59.43
CA GLY A 356 -24.74 -62.86 58.18
C GLY A 356 -24.58 -61.36 58.30
N ARG A 357 -23.74 -60.85 59.23
CA ARG A 357 -23.16 -59.51 59.06
C ARG A 357 -22.05 -59.62 58.01
N ALA A 358 -22.13 -58.82 56.95
CA ALA A 358 -20.97 -58.43 56.16
C ALA A 358 -20.95 -56.91 56.02
N TYR A 359 -20.12 -56.28 56.86
CA TYR A 359 -19.56 -54.95 56.62
C TYR A 359 -18.31 -55.17 55.76
N GLY A 360 -18.19 -54.48 54.63
CA GLY A 360 -17.06 -54.65 53.71
C GLY A 360 -16.97 -53.56 52.67
N ALA A 361 -16.44 -52.41 53.07
CA ALA A 361 -15.94 -51.37 52.18
C ALA A 361 -14.64 -51.82 51.47
N ARG A 362 -14.50 -51.44 50.19
CA ARG A 362 -13.27 -51.12 49.40
C ARG A 362 -13.70 -51.05 47.91
N SER A 363 -13.69 -49.91 47.21
CA SER A 363 -12.54 -49.10 46.72
C SER A 363 -11.57 -49.85 45.81
N ALA A 364 -11.72 -49.69 44.48
CA ALA A 364 -10.70 -49.58 43.41
C ALA A 364 -11.46 -49.52 42.06
N ALA A 365 -11.45 -48.44 41.27
CA ALA A 365 -10.36 -47.87 40.47
C ALA A 365 -9.86 -48.80 39.34
N ALA A 366 -10.39 -48.58 38.12
CA ALA A 366 -9.80 -48.83 36.80
C ALA A 366 -10.68 -47.99 35.82
N THR A 367 -10.25 -47.02 35.02
CA THR A 367 -9.03 -46.76 34.22
C THR A 367 -8.79 -47.80 33.11
N SER A 368 -9.48 -47.60 31.98
CA SER A 368 -9.01 -47.81 30.59
C SER A 368 -10.10 -47.22 29.68
N SER A 369 -9.94 -46.15 28.89
CA SER A 369 -8.93 -45.84 27.88
C SER A 369 -8.71 -46.95 26.87
N SER A 370 -9.54 -46.95 25.83
CA SER A 370 -9.12 -46.94 24.42
C SER A 370 -10.21 -46.31 23.58
#